data_AF-A0A1X6NIZ5-F1
#
_entry.id   AF-A0A1X6NIZ5-F1
#
_cell.length_a   1.000
_cell.length_b   1.000
_cell.length_c   1.000
_cell.angle_alpha   90.00
_cell.angle_beta   90.00
_cell.angle_gamma   90.00
#
_symmetry.space_group_name_H-M   'P 1'
#
loop_
_entity.id
_entity.type
_entity.pdbx_description
1 polymer ?
#
loop_
_entity_poly.entity_id
_entity_poly.type
_entity_poly.pdbx_seq_one_letter_code
_entity_poly.pdbx_strand_id
1 'polypeptide(L)'
;MAIPRRDVDLKPDIVFPKVSLAPYGTNWASDVVVFLHNAVRREFMDLYALLDLMQRKRRTLTHDLVDVFFEWWTDFETFCVASVNAETEVIFPPLTARTALTASAVRDSARMLANGKFVVGLRKVSDFRPSFTPHLPAGEVLPRLVALVAELSFIHGYYAAQEAALPPLIAAHFRKRNKASWERALTDHMRYADSYDMNLVLLTRWLRPSADTKWRVRNLKPAEHLSFGGWRRDAERNHLQIVDFFTAS
;
A
#
# COMPACT_ATOMS: atom_id res chain seq x y z
N MET A 1 -36.27 -15.39 -35.69
CA MET A 1 -36.03 -15.94 -34.34
C MET A 1 -35.18 -14.93 -33.59
N ALA A 2 -35.75 -14.17 -32.67
CA ALA A 2 -35.00 -13.18 -31.89
C ALA A 2 -34.26 -13.89 -30.76
N ILE A 3 -32.93 -13.76 -30.72
CA ILE A 3 -32.11 -14.25 -29.60
C ILE A 3 -32.44 -13.36 -28.40
N PRO A 4 -32.90 -13.92 -27.26
CA PRO A 4 -33.16 -13.12 -26.07
C PRO A 4 -31.84 -12.49 -25.62
N ARG A 5 -31.80 -11.15 -25.54
CA ARG A 5 -30.75 -10.48 -24.76
C ARG A 5 -30.89 -11.00 -23.33
N ARG A 6 -30.01 -11.90 -22.91
CA ARG A 6 -29.80 -12.16 -21.48
C ARG A 6 -29.35 -10.83 -20.90
N ASP A 7 -30.25 -10.14 -20.21
CA ASP A 7 -29.84 -9.20 -19.19
C ASP A 7 -29.05 -10.01 -18.18
N VAL A 8 -27.72 -9.99 -18.35
CA VAL A 8 -26.79 -10.53 -17.37
C VAL A 8 -27.07 -9.70 -16.12
N ASP A 9 -27.61 -10.35 -15.09
CA ASP A 9 -27.88 -9.75 -13.80
C ASP A 9 -26.51 -9.39 -13.18
N LEU A 10 -26.05 -8.18 -13.52
CA LEU A 10 -24.72 -7.72 -13.17
C LEU A 10 -24.77 -7.36 -11.69
N LYS A 11 -24.02 -8.10 -10.87
CA LYS A 11 -23.83 -7.78 -9.44
C LYS A 11 -23.52 -6.29 -9.29
N PRO A 12 -24.08 -5.64 -8.26
CA PRO A 12 -23.80 -4.23 -8.00
C PRO A 12 -22.30 -4.03 -7.80
N ASP A 13 -21.78 -2.92 -8.32
CA ASP A 13 -20.38 -2.57 -8.17
C ASP A 13 -20.05 -2.37 -6.69
N ILE A 14 -18.88 -2.83 -6.28
CA ILE A 14 -18.40 -2.66 -4.91
C ILE A 14 -17.81 -1.25 -4.80
N VAL A 15 -18.32 -0.49 -3.83
CA VAL A 15 -17.80 0.84 -3.51
C VAL A 15 -16.68 0.70 -2.47
N PHE A 16 -15.47 1.07 -2.87
CA PHE A 16 -14.32 1.09 -1.96
C PHE A 16 -14.39 2.26 -0.97
N PRO A 17 -13.85 2.09 0.25
CA PRO A 17 -13.84 3.17 1.23
C PRO A 17 -12.96 4.33 0.75
N LYS A 18 -13.38 5.56 1.05
CA LYS A 18 -12.55 6.74 0.82
C LYS A 18 -11.36 6.73 1.78
N VAL A 19 -10.15 6.61 1.23
CA VAL A 19 -8.90 6.66 2.00
C VAL A 19 -8.41 8.10 2.10
N SER A 20 -7.98 8.49 3.30
CA SER A 20 -7.34 9.78 3.57
C SER A 20 -6.00 9.59 4.26
N LEU A 21 -5.01 10.38 3.88
CA LEU A 21 -3.71 10.40 4.55
C LEU A 21 -3.85 11.03 5.94
N ALA A 22 -3.16 10.46 6.93
CA ALA A 22 -3.05 11.04 8.25
C ALA A 22 -2.11 12.27 8.24
N PRO A 23 -2.31 13.27 9.10
CA PRO A 23 -1.40 14.41 9.21
C PRO A 23 0.04 13.98 9.50
N TYR A 24 1.00 14.54 8.77
CA TYR A 24 2.44 14.31 8.96
C TYR A 24 3.19 15.63 9.12
N GLY A 25 4.12 15.68 10.08
CA GLY A 25 4.94 16.84 10.41
C GLY A 25 4.40 17.69 11.57
N THR A 26 3.25 17.34 12.14
CA THR A 26 2.62 18.08 13.25
C THR A 26 2.98 17.48 14.61
N ASN A 27 2.99 16.16 14.75
CA ASN A 27 3.35 15.45 15.97
C ASN A 27 4.43 14.41 15.66
N TRP A 28 5.63 14.61 16.22
CA TRP A 28 6.78 13.76 15.93
C TRP A 28 6.57 12.28 16.31
N ALA A 29 5.78 11.99 17.34
CA ALA A 29 5.54 10.62 17.79
C ALA A 29 4.56 9.92 16.85
N SER A 30 3.53 10.64 16.38
CA SER A 30 2.63 10.16 15.33
C SER A 30 3.37 9.95 14.01
N ASP A 31 4.26 10.88 13.66
CA ASP A 31 5.03 10.86 12.41
C ASP A 31 5.81 9.55 12.21
N VAL A 32 6.28 8.92 13.29
CA VAL A 32 7.02 7.63 13.23
C VAL A 32 6.17 6.52 12.61
N VAL A 33 4.87 6.51 12.92
CA VAL A 33 3.94 5.45 12.52
C VAL A 33 3.24 5.84 11.21
N VAL A 34 2.72 7.07 11.15
CA VAL A 34 1.96 7.53 9.97
C VAL A 34 2.83 7.59 8.71
N PHE A 35 4.16 7.67 8.84
CA PHE A 35 5.06 7.74 7.70
C PHE A 35 4.90 6.53 6.77
N LEU A 36 4.94 5.33 7.35
CA LEU A 36 4.79 4.09 6.61
C LEU A 36 3.33 3.86 6.18
N HIS A 37 2.38 4.12 7.08
CA HIS A 37 0.96 3.91 6.78
C HIS A 37 0.45 4.83 5.67
N ASN A 38 0.91 6.08 5.62
CA ASN A 38 0.51 6.99 4.54
C ASN A 38 1.08 6.56 3.18
N ALA A 39 2.25 5.93 3.16
CA ALA A 39 2.79 5.36 1.93
C ALA A 39 1.87 4.24 1.42
N VAL A 40 1.52 3.28 2.29
CA VAL A 40 0.58 2.21 1.94
C VAL A 40 -0.80 2.75 1.55
N ARG A 41 -1.35 3.73 2.30
CA ARG A 41 -2.62 4.38 1.96
C ARG A 41 -2.59 5.05 0.59
N ARG A 42 -1.47 5.67 0.22
CA ARG A 42 -1.32 6.31 -1.09
C ARG A 42 -1.41 5.27 -2.21
N GLU A 43 -0.82 4.10 -2.04
CA GLU A 43 -0.98 3.00 -2.99
C GLU A 43 -2.42 2.47 -3.05
N PHE A 44 -3.08 2.34 -1.90
CA PHE A 44 -4.50 1.94 -1.86
C PHE A 44 -5.43 2.91 -2.57
N MET A 45 -5.15 4.22 -2.51
CA MET A 45 -5.92 5.21 -3.26
C MET A 45 -5.84 4.94 -4.77
N ASP A 46 -4.64 4.61 -5.27
CA ASP A 46 -4.44 4.31 -6.69
C ASP A 46 -5.07 2.95 -7.05
N LEU A 47 -4.93 1.91 -6.21
CA LEU A 47 -5.61 0.61 -6.36
C LEU A 47 -7.13 0.76 -6.48
N TYR A 48 -7.74 1.55 -5.59
CA TYR A 48 -9.18 1.77 -5.60
C TYR A 48 -9.63 2.56 -6.83
N ALA A 49 -8.83 3.52 -7.30
CA ALA A 49 -9.11 4.24 -8.54
C ALA A 49 -9.04 3.31 -9.78
N LEU A 50 -8.03 2.44 -9.85
CA LEU A 50 -7.89 1.43 -10.90
C LEU A 50 -9.11 0.50 -10.94
N LEU A 51 -9.49 -0.08 -9.80
CA LEU A 51 -10.61 -1.03 -9.73
C LEU A 51 -11.97 -0.37 -9.95
N ASP A 52 -12.19 0.85 -9.46
CA ASP A 52 -13.39 1.63 -9.78
C ASP A 52 -13.54 1.80 -11.29
N LEU A 53 -12.44 2.13 -11.98
CA LEU A 53 -12.48 2.31 -13.41
C LEU A 53 -12.67 1.01 -14.18
N MET A 54 -12.01 -0.07 -13.76
CA MET A 54 -12.23 -1.41 -14.33
C MET A 54 -13.71 -1.82 -14.19
N GLN A 55 -14.34 -1.52 -13.05
CA GLN A 55 -15.78 -1.79 -12.84
C GLN A 55 -16.64 -0.97 -13.79
N ARG A 56 -16.40 0.35 -13.90
CA ARG A 56 -17.12 1.24 -14.83
C ARG A 56 -16.97 0.82 -16.29
N LYS A 57 -15.81 0.29 -16.67
CA LYS A 57 -15.48 -0.17 -18.03
C LYS A 57 -15.58 -1.68 -18.20
N ARG A 58 -16.28 -2.40 -17.32
CA ARG A 58 -16.31 -3.88 -17.32
C ARG A 58 -16.66 -4.50 -18.67
N ARG A 59 -17.51 -3.85 -19.48
CA ARG A 59 -17.93 -4.34 -20.81
C ARG A 59 -16.84 -4.25 -21.87
N THR A 60 -15.88 -3.35 -21.71
CA THR A 60 -14.77 -3.11 -22.63
C THR A 60 -13.42 -3.51 -22.02
N LEU A 61 -13.44 -4.15 -20.84
CA LEU A 61 -12.24 -4.64 -20.17
C LEU A 61 -11.66 -5.82 -20.96
N THR A 62 -10.42 -5.67 -21.41
CA THR A 62 -9.67 -6.72 -22.13
C THR A 62 -8.78 -7.50 -21.17
N HIS A 63 -8.28 -8.67 -21.60
CA HIS A 63 -7.28 -9.42 -20.83
C HIS A 63 -5.97 -8.66 -20.72
N ASP A 64 -5.54 -7.94 -21.76
CA ASP A 64 -4.35 -7.08 -21.72
C ASP A 64 -4.44 -6.03 -20.60
N LEU A 65 -5.62 -5.41 -20.43
CA LEU A 65 -5.84 -4.46 -19.32
C LEU A 65 -5.74 -5.15 -17.96
N VAL A 66 -6.21 -6.39 -17.85
CA VAL A 66 -6.05 -7.18 -16.62
C VAL A 66 -4.58 -7.52 -16.36
N ASP A 67 -3.81 -7.87 -17.39
CA ASP A 67 -2.38 -8.13 -17.24
C ASP A 67 -1.62 -6.88 -16.79
N VAL A 68 -1.92 -5.72 -17.36
CA VAL A 68 -1.38 -4.43 -16.91
C VAL A 68 -1.75 -4.13 -15.45
N PHE A 69 -2.98 -4.46 -15.01
CA PHE A 69 -3.34 -4.37 -13.59
C PHE A 69 -2.47 -5.29 -12.71
N PHE A 70 -2.18 -6.51 -13.16
CA PHE A 70 -1.35 -7.44 -12.39
C PHE A 70 0.15 -7.11 -12.40
N GLU A 71 0.63 -6.41 -13.43
CA GLU A 71 1.96 -5.79 -13.43
C GLU A 71 2.05 -4.74 -12.32
N TRP A 72 1.10 -3.80 -12.27
CA TRP A 72 0.97 -2.82 -11.19
C TRP A 72 0.83 -3.47 -9.80
N TRP A 73 0.03 -4.54 -9.73
CA TRP A 73 -0.22 -5.29 -8.49
C TRP A 73 1.07 -5.90 -7.93
N THR A 74 1.99 -6.35 -8.77
CA THR A 74 3.23 -7.00 -8.34
C THR A 74 4.10 -6.04 -7.52
N ASP A 75 4.24 -4.80 -7.98
CA ASP A 75 4.97 -3.75 -7.25
C ASP A 75 4.23 -3.37 -5.95
N PHE A 76 2.90 -3.25 -6.02
CA PHE A 76 2.06 -2.97 -4.86
C PHE A 76 2.16 -4.03 -3.76
N GLU A 77 2.04 -5.30 -4.13
CA GLU A 77 2.15 -6.43 -3.20
C GLU A 77 3.53 -6.45 -2.55
N THR A 78 4.59 -6.37 -3.35
CA THR A 78 5.98 -6.35 -2.89
C THR A 78 6.20 -5.24 -1.87
N PHE A 79 5.72 -4.03 -2.18
CA PHE A 79 5.82 -2.87 -1.29
C PHE A 79 5.03 -3.05 0.00
N CYS A 80 3.81 -3.60 -0.06
CA CYS A 80 2.98 -3.83 1.13
C CYS A 80 3.60 -4.88 2.05
N VAL A 81 4.16 -5.97 1.51
CA VAL A 81 4.87 -6.99 2.28
C VAL A 81 6.12 -6.39 2.93
N ALA A 82 6.92 -5.64 2.17
CA ALA A 82 8.09 -4.94 2.70
C ALA A 82 7.71 -3.96 3.83
N SER A 83 6.57 -3.26 3.69
CA SER A 83 6.05 -2.35 4.71
C SER A 83 5.65 -3.09 5.99
N VAL A 84 4.95 -4.23 5.89
CA VAL A 84 4.61 -5.05 7.06
C VAL A 84 5.85 -5.54 7.80
N ASN A 85 6.87 -5.97 7.07
CA ASN A 85 8.14 -6.41 7.64
C ASN A 85 8.88 -5.25 8.30
N ALA A 86 8.94 -4.09 7.64
CA ALA A 86 9.56 -2.89 8.19
C ALA A 86 8.88 -2.45 9.50
N GLU A 87 7.56 -2.46 9.57
CA GLU A 87 6.85 -2.15 10.82
C GLU A 87 7.21 -3.14 11.94
N THR A 88 7.19 -4.45 11.61
CA THR A 88 7.45 -5.54 12.55
C THR A 88 8.87 -5.52 13.11
N GLU A 89 9.86 -5.21 12.27
CA GLU A 89 11.28 -5.31 12.62
C GLU A 89 11.89 -3.97 13.06
N VAL A 90 11.31 -2.85 12.67
CA VAL A 90 11.85 -1.52 13.01
C VAL A 90 11.01 -0.81 14.05
N ILE A 91 9.67 -0.85 13.94
CA ILE A 91 8.81 -0.02 14.78
C ILE A 91 8.54 -0.68 16.13
N PHE A 92 8.14 -1.95 16.13
CA PHE A 92 7.75 -2.62 17.36
C PHE A 92 8.91 -2.99 18.31
N PRO A 93 10.09 -3.44 17.85
CA PRO A 93 11.12 -3.94 18.77
C PRO A 93 11.63 -2.90 19.77
N PRO A 94 11.90 -1.63 19.39
CA PRO A 94 12.28 -0.62 20.37
C PRO A 94 11.19 -0.35 21.42
N LEU A 95 9.91 -0.49 21.06
CA LEU A 95 8.79 -0.29 21.98
C LEU A 95 8.64 -1.45 22.94
N THR A 96 8.67 -2.69 22.45
CA THR A 96 8.55 -3.89 23.30
C THR A 96 9.72 -4.04 24.26
N ALA A 97 10.91 -3.56 23.88
CA ALA A 97 12.07 -3.50 24.76
C ALA A 97 11.91 -2.54 25.95
N ARG A 98 10.97 -1.58 25.89
CA ARG A 98 10.74 -0.57 26.94
C ARG A 98 9.44 -0.76 27.70
N THR A 99 8.42 -1.33 27.07
CA THR A 99 7.11 -1.51 27.70
C THR A 99 6.33 -2.66 27.06
N ALA A 100 5.49 -3.31 27.86
CA ALA A 100 4.57 -4.32 27.36
C ALA A 100 3.44 -3.65 26.56
N LEU A 101 3.21 -4.13 25.34
CA LEU A 101 2.16 -3.62 24.46
C LEU A 101 0.86 -4.39 24.72
N THR A 102 -0.02 -3.81 25.52
CA THR A 102 -1.26 -4.47 25.99
C THR A 102 -2.50 -4.04 25.21
N ALA A 103 -2.48 -2.87 24.57
CA ALA A 103 -3.61 -2.38 23.79
C ALA A 103 -3.91 -3.33 22.62
N SER A 104 -5.20 -3.58 22.38
CA SER A 104 -5.68 -4.64 21.48
C SER A 104 -5.17 -4.54 20.06
N ALA A 105 -4.90 -3.33 19.55
CA ALA A 105 -4.41 -3.09 18.19
C ALA A 105 -2.89 -3.24 18.03
N VAL A 106 -2.12 -3.25 19.12
CA VAL A 106 -0.65 -3.20 19.08
C VAL A 106 0.01 -4.36 19.84
N ARG A 107 -0.78 -5.15 20.58
CA ARG A 107 -0.31 -6.39 21.22
C ARG A 107 0.13 -7.39 20.17
N ASP A 108 1.10 -8.21 20.53
CA ASP A 108 1.79 -9.11 19.60
C ASP A 108 0.85 -10.03 18.80
N SER A 109 -0.06 -10.72 19.49
CA SER A 109 -1.02 -11.62 18.84
C SER A 109 -1.96 -10.92 17.86
N ALA A 110 -2.35 -9.67 18.14
CA ALA A 110 -3.20 -8.90 17.23
C ALA A 110 -2.44 -8.46 15.98
N ARG A 111 -1.16 -8.06 16.14
CA ARG A 111 -0.31 -7.72 15.02
C ARG A 111 -0.04 -8.92 14.13
N MET A 112 0.35 -10.05 14.70
CA MET A 112 0.58 -11.29 13.96
C MET A 112 -0.66 -11.68 13.15
N LEU A 113 -1.85 -11.60 13.76
CA LEU A 113 -3.10 -11.92 13.09
C LEU A 113 -3.44 -10.93 11.97
N ALA A 114 -3.32 -9.62 12.23
CA ALA A 114 -3.63 -8.58 11.24
C ALA A 114 -2.64 -8.61 10.07
N ASN A 115 -1.35 -8.67 10.35
CA ASN A 115 -0.27 -8.75 9.35
C ASN A 115 -0.38 -10.04 8.54
N GLY A 116 -0.61 -11.18 9.21
CA GLY A 116 -0.83 -12.47 8.55
C GLY A 116 -2.06 -12.46 7.65
N LYS A 117 -3.19 -11.93 8.12
CA LYS A 117 -4.40 -11.75 7.31
C LYS A 117 -4.13 -10.86 6.09
N PHE A 118 -3.38 -9.78 6.28
CA PHE A 118 -3.09 -8.84 5.21
C PHE A 118 -2.20 -9.46 4.12
N VAL A 119 -1.07 -10.07 4.51
CA VAL A 119 -0.14 -10.74 3.59
C VAL A 119 -0.81 -11.91 2.85
N VAL A 120 -1.60 -12.74 3.56
CA VAL A 120 -2.36 -13.81 2.91
C VAL A 120 -3.40 -13.25 1.94
N GLY A 121 -4.04 -12.13 2.29
CA GLY A 121 -4.99 -11.45 1.41
C GLY A 121 -4.33 -10.92 0.14
N LEU A 122 -3.15 -10.32 0.25
CA LEU A 122 -2.37 -9.86 -0.91
C LEU A 122 -2.06 -11.03 -1.85
N ARG A 123 -1.52 -12.11 -1.31
CA ARG A 123 -1.19 -13.31 -2.09
C ARG A 123 -2.40 -13.94 -2.76
N LYS A 124 -3.56 -13.96 -2.10
CA LYS A 124 -4.82 -14.46 -2.70
C LYS A 124 -5.21 -13.70 -3.97
N VAL A 125 -4.92 -12.40 -4.04
CA VAL A 125 -5.19 -11.61 -5.24
C VAL A 125 -4.21 -12.01 -6.35
N SER A 126 -2.93 -12.18 -6.05
CA SER A 126 -1.91 -12.64 -7.02
C SER A 126 -2.24 -14.04 -7.55
N ASP A 127 -2.60 -14.96 -6.66
CA ASP A 127 -3.03 -16.32 -7.00
C ASP A 127 -4.36 -16.35 -7.78
N PHE A 128 -5.11 -15.23 -7.80
CA PHE A 128 -6.34 -15.12 -8.56
C PHE A 128 -6.11 -14.82 -10.05
N ARG A 129 -4.94 -14.30 -10.45
CA ARG A 129 -4.60 -13.96 -11.85
C ARG A 129 -4.95 -15.05 -12.86
N PRO A 130 -4.63 -16.35 -12.64
CA PRO A 130 -4.96 -17.42 -13.59
C PRO A 130 -6.47 -17.65 -13.82
N SER A 131 -7.34 -17.06 -12.98
CA SER A 131 -8.79 -17.12 -13.17
C SER A 131 -9.28 -16.30 -14.37
N PHE A 132 -8.48 -15.37 -14.87
CA PHE A 132 -8.77 -14.60 -16.09
C PHE A 132 -8.37 -15.40 -17.33
N THR A 133 -9.12 -16.48 -17.58
CA THR A 133 -8.85 -17.37 -18.71
C THR A 133 -9.28 -16.74 -20.04
N PRO A 134 -8.58 -16.99 -21.16
CA PRO A 134 -8.91 -16.39 -22.46
C PRO A 134 -10.31 -16.72 -23.02
N HIS A 135 -10.99 -17.70 -22.43
CA HIS A 135 -12.31 -18.16 -22.86
C HIS A 135 -13.49 -17.51 -22.11
N LEU A 136 -13.22 -16.68 -21.10
CA LEU A 136 -14.23 -15.92 -20.37
C LEU A 136 -13.93 -14.42 -20.47
N PRO A 137 -14.92 -13.57 -20.78
CA PRO A 137 -14.70 -12.13 -20.79
C PRO A 137 -14.17 -11.64 -19.44
N ALA A 138 -13.10 -10.84 -19.46
CA ALA A 138 -12.48 -10.32 -18.24
C ALA A 138 -13.48 -9.61 -17.31
N GLY A 139 -14.45 -8.89 -17.88
CA GLY A 139 -15.52 -8.23 -17.13
C GLY A 139 -16.42 -9.17 -16.32
N GLU A 140 -16.55 -10.44 -16.69
CA GLU A 140 -17.33 -11.44 -15.93
C GLU A 140 -16.56 -11.98 -14.72
N VAL A 141 -15.23 -11.98 -14.81
CA VAL A 141 -14.34 -12.45 -13.72
C VAL A 141 -14.07 -11.33 -12.72
N LEU A 142 -14.04 -10.07 -13.18
CA LEU A 142 -13.70 -8.87 -12.41
C LEU A 142 -14.42 -8.76 -11.04
N PRO A 143 -15.74 -9.01 -10.88
CA PRO A 143 -16.40 -8.86 -9.58
C PRO A 143 -15.79 -9.71 -8.47
N ARG A 144 -15.19 -10.86 -8.82
CA ARG A 144 -14.50 -11.73 -7.85
C ARG A 144 -13.17 -11.15 -7.41
N LEU A 145 -12.41 -10.56 -8.34
CA LEU A 145 -11.17 -9.82 -8.03
C LEU A 145 -11.46 -8.64 -7.12
N VAL A 146 -12.48 -7.84 -7.44
CA VAL A 146 -12.89 -6.68 -6.66
C VAL A 146 -13.30 -7.09 -5.24
N ALA A 147 -14.03 -8.20 -5.09
CA ALA A 147 -14.40 -8.73 -3.77
C ALA A 147 -13.17 -9.13 -2.93
N LEU A 148 -12.16 -9.78 -3.53
CA LEU A 148 -10.91 -10.13 -2.85
C LEU A 148 -10.17 -8.89 -2.37
N VAL A 149 -10.08 -7.85 -3.21
CA VAL A 149 -9.44 -6.59 -2.82
C VAL A 149 -10.24 -5.86 -1.74
N ALA A 150 -11.58 -5.92 -1.79
CA ALA A 150 -12.43 -5.32 -0.77
C ALA A 150 -12.16 -5.90 0.62
N GLU A 151 -11.85 -7.20 0.72
CA GLU A 151 -11.46 -7.83 1.99
C GLU A 151 -10.22 -7.21 2.63
N LEU A 152 -9.31 -6.61 1.84
CA LEU A 152 -8.10 -5.94 2.33
C LEU A 152 -8.38 -4.61 3.04
N SER A 153 -9.56 -4.02 2.83
CA SER A 153 -9.92 -2.70 3.37
C SER A 153 -9.89 -2.61 4.89
N PHE A 154 -9.90 -3.75 5.60
CA PHE A 154 -9.73 -3.78 7.06
C PHE A 154 -8.42 -3.14 7.52
N ILE A 155 -7.39 -3.12 6.67
CA ILE A 155 -6.07 -2.57 7.00
C ILE A 155 -6.15 -1.08 7.40
N HIS A 156 -7.08 -0.32 6.80
CA HIS A 156 -7.26 1.09 7.13
C HIS A 156 -7.71 1.30 8.58
N GLY A 157 -8.63 0.45 9.06
CA GLY A 157 -9.09 0.44 10.44
C GLY A 157 -8.00 -0.02 11.41
N TYR A 158 -7.20 -1.00 10.99
CA TYR A 158 -6.05 -1.48 11.77
C TYR A 158 -4.98 -0.38 11.94
N TYR A 159 -4.59 0.29 10.85
CA TYR A 159 -3.66 1.43 10.91
C TYR A 159 -4.18 2.58 11.75
N ALA A 160 -5.47 2.93 11.65
CA ALA A 160 -6.06 3.96 12.50
C ALA A 160 -5.97 3.59 14.00
N ALA A 161 -6.17 2.32 14.34
CA ALA A 161 -6.08 1.86 15.72
C ALA A 161 -4.63 1.89 16.25
N GLN A 162 -3.64 1.53 15.42
CA GLN A 162 -2.23 1.67 15.77
C GLN A 162 -1.83 3.14 15.92
N GLU A 163 -2.28 4.02 15.02
CA GLU A 163 -2.02 5.46 15.05
C GLU A 163 -2.65 6.15 16.27
N ALA A 164 -3.68 5.58 16.86
CA ALA A 164 -4.23 6.03 18.14
C ALA A 164 -3.41 5.50 19.34
N ALA A 165 -2.97 4.24 19.29
CA ALA A 165 -2.35 3.56 20.42
C ALA A 165 -0.84 3.81 20.58
N LEU A 166 -0.11 3.89 19.46
CA LEU A 166 1.36 3.96 19.46
C LEU A 166 1.93 5.34 19.84
N PRO A 167 1.39 6.48 19.37
CA PRO A 167 2.03 7.77 19.63
C PRO A 167 2.16 8.12 21.13
N PRO A 168 1.18 7.85 22.01
CA PRO A 168 1.35 8.05 23.45
C PRO A 168 2.48 7.20 24.04
N LEU A 169 2.63 5.95 23.60
CA LEU A 169 3.69 5.04 24.05
C LEU A 169 5.07 5.51 23.56
N ILE A 170 5.15 5.94 22.30
CA ILE A 170 6.37 6.52 21.73
C ILE A 170 6.77 7.78 22.50
N ALA A 171 5.82 8.68 22.77
CA ALA A 171 6.08 9.93 23.49
C ALA A 171 6.51 9.70 24.95
N ALA A 172 5.98 8.66 25.61
CA ALA A 172 6.35 8.33 26.98
C ALA A 172 7.78 7.79 27.11
N HIS A 173 8.26 7.06 26.09
CA HIS A 173 9.52 6.32 26.18
C HIS A 173 10.65 6.88 25.29
N PHE A 174 10.36 7.75 24.32
CA PHE A 174 11.33 8.29 23.38
C PHE A 174 11.26 9.82 23.30
N ARG A 175 12.25 10.42 22.64
CA ARG A 175 12.33 11.87 22.43
C ARG A 175 12.25 12.20 20.95
N LYS A 176 11.86 13.43 20.63
CA LYS A 176 11.82 13.95 19.24
C LYS A 176 13.12 13.71 18.45
N ARG A 177 14.28 13.79 19.11
CA ARG A 177 15.59 13.50 18.48
C ARG A 177 15.71 12.08 17.92
N ASN A 178 14.92 11.13 18.43
CA ASN A 178 14.89 9.75 17.96
C ASN A 178 14.16 9.63 16.62
N LYS A 179 13.24 10.54 16.24
CA LYS A 179 12.46 10.41 15.00
C LYS A 179 13.33 10.10 13.78
N ALA A 180 14.46 10.80 13.63
CA ALA A 180 15.38 10.61 12.51
C ALA A 180 16.01 9.21 12.49
N SER A 181 16.25 8.57 13.64
CA SER A 181 16.79 7.21 13.67
C SER A 181 15.76 6.17 13.25
N TRP A 182 14.47 6.42 13.52
CA TRP A 182 13.38 5.54 13.09
C TRP A 182 13.16 5.65 11.58
N GLU A 183 13.10 6.87 11.05
CA GLU A 183 13.00 7.08 9.59
C GLU A 183 14.17 6.45 8.84
N ARG A 184 15.39 6.56 9.40
CA ARG A 184 16.57 5.93 8.83
C ARG A 184 16.49 4.41 8.90
N ALA A 185 16.12 3.84 10.05
CA ALA A 185 15.99 2.39 10.19
C ALA A 185 14.91 1.81 9.26
N LEU A 186 13.79 2.51 9.07
CA LEU A 186 12.77 2.15 8.07
C LEU A 186 13.35 2.19 6.65
N THR A 187 14.07 3.27 6.31
CA THR A 187 14.71 3.41 4.99
C THR A 187 15.75 2.31 4.76
N ASP A 188 16.55 2.00 5.78
CA ASP A 188 17.57 0.97 5.74
C ASP A 188 16.94 -0.41 5.56
N HIS A 189 15.86 -0.72 6.28
CA HIS A 189 15.13 -1.98 6.10
C HIS A 189 14.57 -2.10 4.68
N MET A 190 13.92 -1.04 4.16
CA MET A 190 13.39 -1.03 2.79
C MET A 190 14.49 -1.16 1.72
N ARG A 191 15.74 -0.78 2.04
CA ARG A 191 16.90 -0.95 1.14
C ARG A 191 17.32 -2.41 0.95
N TYR A 192 17.09 -3.25 1.95
CA TYR A 192 17.44 -4.67 1.89
C TYR A 192 16.32 -5.55 1.34
N ALA A 193 15.15 -4.97 1.06
CA ALA A 193 14.05 -5.64 0.39
C ALA A 193 14.30 -5.74 -1.13
N ASP A 194 13.65 -6.69 -1.79
CA ASP A 194 13.60 -6.77 -3.25
C ASP A 194 12.99 -5.49 -3.84
N SER A 195 13.40 -5.10 -5.04
CA SER A 195 12.94 -3.88 -5.72
C SER A 195 13.08 -2.61 -4.85
N TYR A 196 14.20 -2.49 -4.13
CA TYR A 196 14.38 -1.43 -3.14
C TYR A 196 14.23 0.00 -3.70
N ASP A 197 14.65 0.21 -4.94
CA ASP A 197 14.52 1.49 -5.64
C ASP A 197 13.05 1.88 -5.82
N MET A 198 12.21 0.95 -6.27
CA MET A 198 10.75 1.14 -6.32
C MET A 198 10.18 1.38 -4.91
N ASN A 199 10.54 0.52 -3.96
CA ASN A 199 10.04 0.62 -2.58
C ASN A 199 10.34 1.98 -1.93
N LEU A 200 11.54 2.54 -2.15
CA LEU A 200 11.91 3.86 -1.62
C LEU A 200 11.13 4.99 -2.30
N VAL A 201 10.79 4.86 -3.57
CA VAL A 201 9.92 5.82 -4.27
C VAL A 201 8.49 5.75 -3.71
N LEU A 202 7.91 4.56 -3.59
CA LEU A 202 6.55 4.38 -3.06
C LEU A 202 6.44 4.83 -1.60
N LEU A 203 7.49 4.59 -0.80
CA LEU A 203 7.59 5.04 0.59
C LEU A 203 7.47 6.57 0.75
N THR A 204 7.84 7.34 -0.27
CA THR A 204 8.05 8.79 -0.16
C THR A 204 7.17 9.63 -1.07
N ARG A 205 6.55 9.07 -2.11
CA ARG A 205 5.78 9.84 -3.11
C ARG A 205 4.55 10.57 -2.55
N TRP A 206 4.06 10.17 -1.37
CA TRP A 206 2.96 10.85 -0.68
C TRP A 206 3.41 12.11 0.09
N LEU A 207 4.74 12.30 0.28
CA LEU A 207 5.28 13.45 0.98
C LEU A 207 5.10 14.73 0.16
N ARG A 208 4.90 15.84 0.87
CA ARG A 208 5.00 17.18 0.25
C ARG A 208 6.44 17.43 -0.22
N PRO A 209 6.66 18.25 -1.28
CA PRO A 209 7.99 18.48 -1.84
C PRO A 209 9.06 18.92 -0.82
N SER A 210 8.68 19.73 0.17
CA SER A 210 9.60 20.17 1.23
C SER A 210 9.95 19.08 2.24
N ALA A 211 9.03 18.14 2.49
CA ALA A 211 9.25 16.99 3.35
C ALA A 211 10.07 15.91 2.61
N ASP A 212 9.74 15.64 1.34
CA ASP A 212 10.51 14.76 0.44
C ASP A 212 11.98 15.18 0.38
N THR A 213 12.25 16.45 0.09
CA THR A 213 13.62 16.99 0.05
C THR A 213 14.37 16.76 1.37
N LYS A 214 13.72 17.06 2.50
CA LYS A 214 14.33 16.88 3.84
C LYS A 214 14.57 15.41 4.16
N TRP A 215 13.65 14.53 3.79
CA TRP A 215 13.78 13.09 3.98
C TRP A 215 14.94 12.56 3.16
N ARG A 216 15.04 12.92 1.87
CA ARG A 216 16.10 12.49 0.96
C ARG A 216 17.47 12.82 1.54
N VAL A 217 17.70 14.07 1.91
CA VAL A 217 18.98 14.55 2.50
C VAL A 217 19.39 13.77 3.75
N ARG A 218 18.45 13.22 4.52
CA ARG A 218 18.73 12.55 5.79
C ARG A 218 18.92 11.04 5.69
N ASN A 219 18.31 10.43 4.68
CA ASN A 219 18.10 8.98 4.63
C ASN A 219 18.70 8.32 3.37
N LEU A 220 18.95 9.08 2.30
CA LEU A 220 19.63 8.55 1.12
C LEU A 220 21.15 8.64 1.26
N LYS A 221 21.84 7.64 0.72
CA LYS A 221 23.30 7.66 0.54
C LYS A 221 23.67 8.57 -0.65
N PRO A 222 24.92 9.07 -0.73
CA PRO A 222 25.33 9.96 -1.83
C PRO A 222 25.06 9.42 -3.24
N ALA A 223 25.30 8.12 -3.49
CA ALA A 223 25.00 7.49 -4.77
C ALA A 223 23.48 7.45 -5.06
N GLU A 224 22.68 7.18 -4.03
CA GLU A 224 21.22 7.11 -4.13
C GLU A 224 20.63 8.49 -4.43
N HIS A 225 21.22 9.56 -3.89
CA HIS A 225 20.81 10.93 -4.23
C HIS A 225 20.85 11.22 -5.73
N LEU A 226 21.88 10.72 -6.43
CA LEU A 226 22.04 10.87 -7.87
C LEU A 226 21.03 10.00 -8.64
N SER A 227 20.83 8.76 -8.19
CA SER A 227 19.98 7.78 -8.88
C SER A 227 18.49 7.95 -8.61
N PHE A 228 18.09 8.56 -7.48
CA PHE A 228 16.70 8.63 -7.04
C PHE A 228 15.78 9.35 -8.04
N GLY A 229 16.30 10.34 -8.78
CA GLY A 229 15.55 10.98 -9.86
C GLY A 229 15.31 10.04 -11.06
N GLY A 230 16.22 9.10 -11.32
CA GLY A 230 16.02 8.01 -12.26
C GLY A 230 14.93 7.05 -11.76
N TRP A 231 15.08 6.55 -10.54
CA TRP A 231 14.11 5.63 -9.92
C TRP A 231 12.70 6.19 -9.89
N ARG A 232 12.53 7.48 -9.56
CA ARG A 232 11.22 8.14 -9.58
C ARG A 232 10.61 8.14 -10.99
N ARG A 233 11.41 8.40 -12.03
CA ARG A 233 10.93 8.35 -13.43
C ARG A 233 10.60 6.93 -13.88
N ASP A 234 11.36 5.94 -13.41
CA ASP A 234 11.10 4.54 -13.72
C ASP A 234 9.83 4.05 -13.02
N ALA A 235 9.63 4.42 -11.75
CA ALA A 235 8.38 4.19 -11.03
C ALA A 235 7.20 4.92 -11.68
N GLU A 236 7.40 6.16 -12.13
CA GLU A 236 6.38 6.90 -12.88
C GLU A 236 5.97 6.13 -14.15
N ARG A 237 6.93 5.63 -14.93
CA ARG A 237 6.66 4.90 -16.17
C ARG A 237 6.02 3.53 -15.95
N ASN A 238 6.51 2.78 -14.98
CA ASN A 238 6.18 1.36 -14.84
C ASN A 238 5.01 1.11 -13.87
N HIS A 239 4.81 1.98 -12.88
CA HIS A 239 3.78 1.82 -11.84
C HIS A 239 2.73 2.94 -11.90
N LEU A 240 3.15 4.21 -11.98
CA LEU A 240 2.18 5.31 -11.87
C LEU A 240 1.42 5.59 -13.18
N GLN A 241 2.08 5.48 -14.34
CA GLN A 241 1.46 5.69 -15.65
C GLN A 241 0.39 4.66 -15.95
N ILE A 242 0.43 3.47 -15.33
CA ILE A 242 -0.67 2.50 -15.43
C ILE A 242 -1.97 3.12 -14.90
N VAL A 243 -1.91 3.83 -13.76
CA VAL A 243 -3.06 4.54 -13.20
C VAL A 243 -3.58 5.58 -14.19
N ASP A 244 -2.68 6.38 -14.77
CA ASP A 244 -3.04 7.41 -15.74
C ASP A 244 -3.65 6.81 -17.02
N PHE A 245 -3.04 5.74 -17.56
CA PHE A 245 -3.51 5.03 -18.75
C PHE A 245 -4.94 4.51 -18.58
N PHE A 246 -5.23 3.94 -17.41
CA PHE A 246 -6.60 3.58 -17.06
C PHE A 246 -7.49 4.82 -17.10
N THR A 247 -7.15 5.88 -16.36
CA THR A 247 -8.01 7.08 -16.21
C THR A 247 -8.24 7.89 -17.48
N ALA A 248 -7.32 7.86 -18.45
CA ALA A 248 -7.40 8.60 -19.71
C ALA A 248 -8.14 7.85 -20.84
N SER A 249 -8.22 6.51 -20.74
CA SER A 249 -8.97 5.67 -21.67
C SER A 249 -10.47 5.76 -21.42
#